data_AF-A0A5J5IMX4-F1
#
_entry.id   AF-A0A5J5IMX4-F1
#
_cell.length_a   1.000
_cell.length_b   1.000
_cell.length_c   1.000
_cell.angle_alpha   90.00
_cell.angle_beta   90.00
_cell.angle_gamma   90.00
#
_symmetry.space_group_name_H-M   'P 1'
#
loop_
_entity.id
_entity.type
_entity.pdbx_description
1 polymer ?
#
loop_
_entity_poly.entity_id
_entity_poly.type
_entity_poly.pdbx_seq_one_letter_code
_entity_poly.pdbx_strand_id
1 'polypeptide(L)'
;MENTDDIQQDLITNDIHPYFQYTQATQGQRFLNFVIDNLLMRLTLTYASGYVVARMLLFIAPSFLYWLVDDDSKVGLIALSYLIIIVNYLVYYTLCEKLFKGQTLGKLITGTMARRTDGEELSFKDALLRSLSRLVPLEMFSGFGVPWHDSWTHTMVVKK
;
A
#
# COMPACT_ATOMS: atom_id res chain seq x y z
N MET A 1 3.55 25.33 -46.91
CA MET A 1 4.54 24.25 -46.94
C MET A 1 5.06 24.16 -45.52
N GLU A 2 4.39 23.36 -44.70
CA GLU A 2 4.68 23.21 -43.28
C GLU A 2 6.04 22.53 -43.16
N ASN A 3 6.95 23.18 -42.45
CA ASN A 3 8.37 22.89 -42.50
C ASN A 3 8.62 21.51 -41.88
N THR A 4 9.01 20.53 -42.72
CA THR A 4 9.28 19.15 -42.30
C THR A 4 10.31 19.04 -41.17
N ASP A 5 11.17 20.07 -41.02
CA ASP A 5 12.17 20.15 -39.95
C ASP A 5 11.55 20.43 -38.56
N ASP A 6 10.45 21.19 -38.48
CA ASP A 6 9.73 21.44 -37.21
C ASP A 6 9.00 20.16 -36.73
N ILE A 7 8.42 19.40 -37.65
CA ILE A 7 7.74 18.12 -37.34
C ILE A 7 8.77 17.08 -36.85
N GLN A 8 9.98 17.08 -37.40
CA GLN A 8 11.05 16.17 -36.96
C GLN A 8 11.60 16.55 -35.58
N GLN A 9 11.68 17.84 -35.24
CA GLN A 9 12.09 18.28 -33.90
C GLN A 9 11.04 17.97 -32.83
N ASP A 10 9.74 18.10 -33.14
CA ASP A 10 8.67 17.73 -32.21
C ASP A 10 8.59 16.23 -31.93
N LEU A 11 8.97 15.38 -32.89
CA LEU A 11 9.05 13.92 -32.72
C LEU A 11 10.28 13.47 -31.92
N ILE A 12 11.39 14.22 -31.99
CA ILE A 12 12.63 13.91 -31.26
C ILE A 12 12.61 14.46 -29.83
N THR A 13 11.84 15.52 -29.57
CA THR A 13 11.87 16.24 -28.28
C THR A 13 10.80 15.77 -27.28
N ASN A 14 9.70 15.15 -27.74
CA ASN A 14 8.60 14.74 -26.85
C ASN A 14 8.78 13.38 -26.15
N ASP A 15 9.81 12.60 -26.49
CA ASP A 15 10.03 11.26 -25.92
C ASP A 15 11.26 11.15 -25.00
N ILE A 16 11.82 12.27 -24.55
CA ILE A 16 12.87 12.28 -23.52
C ILE A 16 12.24 12.26 -22.12
N HIS A 17 11.25 11.40 -21.91
CA HIS A 17 11.07 10.87 -20.56
C HIS A 17 12.25 9.93 -20.36
N PRO A 18 13.15 10.17 -19.37
CA PRO A 18 14.22 9.23 -19.09
C PRO A 18 13.58 7.89 -18.78
N TYR A 19 13.64 6.97 -19.75
CA TYR A 19 13.28 5.57 -19.55
C TYR A 19 14.29 5.01 -18.57
N PHE A 20 14.08 5.27 -17.29
CA PHE A 20 14.77 4.54 -16.26
C PHE A 20 14.48 3.06 -16.53
N GLN A 21 15.52 2.31 -16.90
CA GLN A 21 15.46 0.86 -17.12
C GLN A 21 15.23 0.16 -15.79
N TYR A 22 14.06 0.36 -15.22
CA TYR A 22 13.62 -0.36 -14.05
C TYR A 22 13.08 -1.71 -14.50
N THR A 23 13.73 -2.77 -14.06
CA THR A 23 13.19 -4.11 -14.25
C THR A 23 11.98 -4.26 -13.34
N GLN A 24 10.79 -4.43 -13.94
CA GLN A 24 9.56 -4.67 -13.21
C GLN A 24 9.71 -5.91 -12.30
N ALA A 25 9.17 -5.81 -11.09
CA ALA A 25 9.15 -6.95 -10.18
C ALA A 25 8.27 -8.06 -10.77
N THR A 26 8.77 -9.30 -10.69
CA THR A 26 8.03 -10.48 -11.13
C THR A 26 6.76 -10.67 -10.30
N GLN A 27 5.76 -11.35 -10.85
CA GLN A 27 4.52 -11.66 -10.10
C GLN A 27 4.82 -12.43 -8.80
N GLY A 28 5.79 -13.34 -8.81
CA GLY A 28 6.22 -14.07 -7.60
C GLY A 28 6.78 -13.17 -6.50
N GLN A 29 7.58 -12.16 -6.85
CA GLN A 29 8.06 -11.17 -5.87
C GLN A 29 6.94 -10.30 -5.31
N ARG A 30 5.98 -9.91 -6.16
CA ARG A 30 4.79 -9.16 -5.75
C ARG A 30 3.92 -9.98 -4.79
N PHE A 31 3.75 -11.28 -5.08
CA PHE A 31 3.07 -12.21 -4.19
C PHE A 31 3.81 -12.40 -2.87
N LEU A 32 5.13 -12.58 -2.90
CA LEU A 32 5.93 -12.72 -1.68
C LEU A 32 5.88 -11.45 -0.82
N ASN A 33 5.89 -10.25 -1.43
CA ASN A 33 5.65 -9.00 -0.72
C ASN A 33 4.31 -9.00 0.00
N PHE A 34 3.25 -9.39 -0.73
CA PHE A 34 1.93 -9.49 -0.16
C PHE A 34 1.90 -10.48 1.01
N VAL A 35 2.48 -11.68 0.87
CA VAL A 35 2.54 -12.68 1.95
C VAL A 35 3.29 -12.15 3.16
N ILE A 36 4.47 -11.54 2.97
CA ILE A 36 5.28 -11.02 4.07
C ILE A 36 4.56 -9.87 4.79
N ASP A 37 4.05 -8.90 4.04
CA ASP A 37 3.35 -7.75 4.63
C ASP A 37 2.05 -8.19 5.33
N ASN A 38 1.40 -9.25 4.84
CA ASN A 38 0.15 -9.77 5.41
C ASN A 38 0.38 -10.65 6.64
N LEU A 39 1.36 -11.56 6.58
CA LEU A 39 1.62 -12.55 7.63
C LEU A 39 2.45 -11.99 8.77
N LEU A 40 3.53 -11.27 8.47
CA LEU A 40 4.45 -10.79 9.51
C LEU A 40 4.00 -9.42 10.02
N MET A 41 3.75 -8.49 9.10
CA MET A 41 3.54 -7.09 9.46
C MET A 41 2.13 -6.82 9.93
N ARG A 42 1.13 -7.12 9.09
CA ARG A 42 -0.27 -6.87 9.41
C ARG A 42 -0.72 -7.66 10.64
N LEU A 43 -0.33 -8.94 10.75
CA LEU A 43 -0.67 -9.77 11.90
C LEU A 43 -0.05 -9.20 13.20
N THR A 44 1.26 -8.96 13.20
CA THR A 44 1.96 -8.45 14.39
C THR A 44 1.44 -7.08 14.80
N LEU A 45 1.25 -6.18 13.84
CA LEU A 45 0.76 -4.82 14.11
C LEU A 45 -0.68 -4.83 14.63
N THR A 46 -1.55 -5.69 14.09
CA THR A 46 -2.94 -5.82 14.55
C THR A 46 -3.00 -6.37 15.97
N TYR A 47 -2.23 -7.42 16.28
CA TYR A 47 -2.17 -7.95 17.65
C TYR A 47 -1.58 -6.94 18.64
N ALA A 48 -0.48 -6.27 18.27
CA ALA A 48 0.17 -5.28 19.13
C ALA A 48 -0.75 -4.08 19.40
N SER A 49 -1.32 -3.48 18.36
CA SER A 49 -2.25 -2.36 18.49
C SER A 49 -3.54 -2.75 19.22
N GLY A 50 -4.10 -3.93 18.93
CA GLY A 50 -5.27 -4.47 19.64
C GLY A 50 -5.01 -4.65 21.13
N TYR A 51 -3.84 -5.19 21.50
CA TYR A 51 -3.42 -5.30 22.90
C TYR A 51 -3.30 -3.93 23.57
N VAL A 52 -2.65 -2.96 22.91
CA VAL A 52 -2.53 -1.59 23.44
C VAL A 52 -3.90 -0.93 23.62
N VAL A 53 -4.78 -1.02 22.63
CA VAL A 53 -6.15 -0.46 22.70
C VAL A 53 -6.96 -1.11 23.81
N ALA A 54 -6.89 -2.44 23.96
CA ALA A 54 -7.57 -3.16 25.04
C ALA A 54 -7.06 -2.72 26.43
N ARG A 55 -5.74 -2.56 26.60
CA ARG A 55 -5.15 -2.08 27.85
C ARG A 55 -5.53 -0.63 28.16
N MET A 56 -5.56 0.24 27.14
CA MET A 56 -6.02 1.62 27.28
C MET A 56 -7.50 1.69 27.67
N LEU A 57 -8.35 0.91 27.01
CA LEU A 57 -9.77 0.82 27.33
C LEU A 57 -10.02 0.29 28.74
N LEU A 58 -9.25 -0.71 29.18
CA LEU A 58 -9.34 -1.22 30.54
C LEU A 58 -9.02 -0.14 31.59
N PHE A 59 -8.11 0.78 31.29
CA PHE A 59 -7.75 1.86 32.19
C PHE A 59 -8.74 3.03 32.17
N ILE A 60 -9.20 3.43 30.99
CA ILE A 60 -10.01 4.65 30.80
C ILE A 60 -11.52 4.37 30.90
N ALA A 61 -11.98 3.25 30.35
CA ALA A 61 -13.39 2.90 30.21
C ALA A 61 -13.63 1.38 30.42
N PRO A 62 -13.33 0.85 31.62
CA PRO A 62 -13.44 -0.59 31.89
C PRO A 62 -14.86 -1.14 31.71
N SER A 63 -15.89 -0.34 32.02
CA SER A 63 -17.30 -0.72 31.84
C SER A 63 -17.66 -0.91 30.37
N PHE A 64 -17.17 -0.04 29.49
CA PHE A 64 -17.37 -0.17 28.04
C PHE A 64 -16.65 -1.40 27.48
N LEU A 65 -15.43 -1.67 27.94
CA LEU A 65 -14.71 -2.88 27.55
C LEU A 65 -15.42 -4.16 27.98
N TYR A 66 -15.95 -4.19 29.21
CA TYR A 66 -16.73 -5.33 29.69
C TYR A 66 -17.98 -5.54 28.84
N TRP A 67 -18.75 -4.47 28.59
CA TRP A 67 -19.93 -4.53 27.72
C TRP A 67 -19.60 -5.05 26.30
N LEU A 68 -18.48 -4.62 25.72
CA LEU A 68 -18.03 -5.10 24.41
C LEU A 68 -17.68 -6.60 24.38
N VAL A 69 -17.17 -7.14 25.49
CA VAL A 69 -16.72 -8.54 25.59
C VAL A 69 -17.86 -9.47 26.00
N ASP A 70 -18.79 -8.98 26.82
CA ASP A 70 -19.95 -9.72 27.34
C ASP A 70 -21.12 -9.76 26.35
N ASP A 71 -21.09 -8.93 25.30
CA ASP A 71 -22.07 -8.95 24.22
C ASP A 71 -22.03 -10.29 23.44
N ASP A 72 -23.09 -11.09 23.58
CA ASP A 72 -23.26 -12.38 22.90
C ASP A 72 -23.13 -12.27 21.37
N SER A 73 -23.58 -11.16 20.80
CA SER A 73 -23.52 -10.93 19.35
C SER A 73 -22.11 -10.64 18.85
N LYS A 74 -21.22 -10.18 19.75
CA LYS A 74 -19.84 -9.73 19.49
C LYS A 74 -19.73 -8.66 18.41
N VAL A 75 -20.84 -8.03 18.02
CA VAL A 75 -20.88 -7.09 16.89
C VAL A 75 -19.99 -5.88 17.18
N GLY A 76 -20.05 -5.37 18.42
CA GLY A 76 -19.21 -4.25 18.84
C GLY A 76 -17.71 -4.59 18.79
N LEU A 77 -17.34 -5.78 19.25
CA LEU A 77 -15.95 -6.25 19.26
C LEU A 77 -15.43 -6.45 17.83
N ILE A 78 -16.25 -7.03 16.95
CA ILE A 78 -15.93 -7.20 15.54
C ILE A 78 -15.75 -5.83 14.88
N ALA A 79 -16.69 -4.89 15.08
CA ALA A 79 -16.60 -3.55 14.51
C ALA A 79 -15.34 -2.80 14.98
N LEU A 80 -15.02 -2.86 16.28
CA LEU A 80 -13.79 -2.28 16.83
C LEU A 80 -12.54 -2.91 16.20
N SER A 81 -12.52 -4.24 16.05
CA SER A 81 -11.39 -4.94 15.43
C SER A 81 -11.19 -4.53 13.96
N TYR A 82 -12.27 -4.39 13.19
CA TYR A 82 -12.20 -3.93 11.80
C TYR A 82 -11.70 -2.49 11.69
N LEU A 83 -12.15 -1.61 12.58
CA LEU A 83 -11.68 -0.23 12.64
C LEU A 83 -10.16 -0.19 12.88
N ILE A 84 -9.68 -0.97 13.87
CA ILE A 84 -8.25 -1.08 14.18
C ILE A 84 -7.48 -1.59 12.95
N ILE A 85 -7.97 -2.63 12.26
CA ILE A 85 -7.32 -3.18 11.07
C ILE A 85 -7.22 -2.14 9.95
N ILE A 86 -8.30 -1.42 9.64
CA ILE A 86 -8.33 -0.42 8.56
C ILE A 86 -7.37 0.73 8.88
N VAL A 87 -7.40 1.25 10.10
CA VAL A 87 -6.51 2.33 10.53
C VAL A 87 -5.05 1.89 10.45
N ASN A 88 -4.73 0.72 11.00
CA ASN A 88 -3.37 0.18 10.91
C ASN A 88 -2.93 -0.01 9.48
N TYR A 89 -3.80 -0.52 8.60
CA TYR A 89 -3.49 -0.74 7.20
C TYR A 89 -3.13 0.58 6.51
N LEU A 90 -3.97 1.60 6.63
CA LEU A 90 -3.73 2.90 6.02
C LEU A 90 -2.47 3.58 6.57
N VAL A 91 -2.31 3.57 7.90
CA VAL A 91 -1.15 4.19 8.55
C VAL A 91 0.14 3.47 8.17
N TYR A 92 0.17 2.15 8.28
CA TYR A 92 1.36 1.35 7.97
C TYR A 92 1.79 1.52 6.51
N TYR A 93 0.90 1.29 5.54
CA TYR A 93 1.28 1.36 4.14
C TYR A 93 1.64 2.78 3.70
N THR A 94 0.86 3.79 4.12
CA THR A 94 1.14 5.19 3.76
C THR A 94 2.45 5.67 4.37
N LEU A 95 2.68 5.40 5.66
CA LEU A 95 3.92 5.82 6.32
C LEU A 95 5.12 5.05 5.80
N CYS A 96 5.03 3.73 5.62
CA CYS A 96 6.17 2.98 5.11
C CYS A 96 6.50 3.36 3.67
N GLU A 97 5.50 3.42 2.78
CA GLU A 97 5.75 3.83 1.40
C GLU A 97 6.26 5.27 1.31
N LYS A 98 5.91 6.16 2.24
CA LYS A 98 6.51 7.51 2.24
C LYS A 98 7.91 7.55 2.86
N LEU A 99 8.09 6.97 4.04
CA LEU A 99 9.33 7.04 4.82
C LEU A 99 10.46 6.22 4.18
N PHE A 100 10.14 5.06 3.61
CA PHE A 100 11.11 4.19 2.95
C PHE A 100 11.06 4.31 1.43
N LYS A 101 10.69 5.49 0.90
CA LYS A 101 10.78 5.80 -0.55
C LYS A 101 10.12 4.74 -1.45
N GLY A 102 8.92 4.32 -1.09
CA GLY A 102 8.10 3.34 -1.81
C GLY A 102 8.23 1.91 -1.31
N GLN A 103 8.94 1.67 -0.21
CA GLN A 103 9.17 0.35 0.35
C GLN A 103 8.32 0.09 1.60
N THR A 104 7.75 -1.09 1.67
CA THR A 104 7.20 -1.71 2.89
C THR A 104 8.22 -2.72 3.41
N LEU A 105 8.09 -3.27 4.62
CA LEU A 105 9.07 -4.25 5.09
C LEU A 105 9.12 -5.50 4.18
N GLY A 106 7.97 -5.95 3.63
CA GLY A 106 7.96 -7.01 2.63
C GLY A 106 8.79 -6.65 1.40
N LYS A 107 8.62 -5.43 0.87
CA LYS A 107 9.39 -4.93 -0.26
C LYS A 107 10.88 -4.77 0.05
N LEU A 108 11.25 -4.39 1.27
CA LEU A 108 12.65 -4.34 1.71
C LEU A 108 13.28 -5.74 1.69
N ILE A 109 12.57 -6.76 2.16
CA ILE A 109 13.05 -8.14 2.21
C ILE A 109 13.21 -8.73 0.80
N THR A 110 12.29 -8.44 -0.12
CA THR A 110 12.35 -8.95 -1.50
C THR A 110 13.20 -8.11 -2.45
N GLY A 111 13.78 -7.01 -1.97
CA GLY A 111 14.57 -6.09 -2.80
C GLY A 111 13.75 -5.36 -3.86
N THR A 112 12.50 -5.02 -3.55
CA THR A 112 11.61 -4.28 -4.45
C THR A 112 11.28 -2.90 -3.90
N MET A 113 10.87 -1.97 -4.77
CA MET A 113 10.37 -0.65 -4.36
C MET A 113 9.24 -0.22 -5.29
N ALA A 114 8.28 0.55 -4.78
CA ALA A 114 7.30 1.21 -5.63
C ALA A 114 7.80 2.59 -6.06
N ARG A 115 7.53 2.96 -7.31
CA ARG A 115 7.82 4.29 -7.88
C ARG A 115 6.65 4.73 -8.76
N ARG A 116 6.58 6.02 -9.10
CA ARG A 116 5.70 6.47 -10.19
C ARG A 116 6.18 5.91 -11.52
N THR A 117 5.27 5.81 -12.49
CA THR A 117 5.61 5.44 -13.88
C THR A 117 6.69 6.34 -14.49
N ASP A 118 6.75 7.59 -14.03
CA ASP A 118 7.70 8.60 -14.51
C ASP A 118 9.08 8.47 -13.85
N GLY A 119 9.29 7.44 -13.01
CA GLY A 119 10.56 7.17 -12.32
C GLY A 119 10.75 7.94 -11.00
N GLU A 120 9.88 8.91 -10.72
CA GLU A 120 9.89 9.71 -9.49
C GLU A 120 9.49 8.91 -8.23
N GLU A 121 9.90 9.41 -7.06
CA GLU A 121 9.50 8.87 -5.77
C GLU A 121 7.99 9.09 -5.52
N LEU A 122 7.36 8.24 -4.69
CA LEU A 122 5.95 8.41 -4.34
C LEU A 122 5.73 9.69 -3.51
N SER A 123 4.78 10.50 -3.95
CA SER A 123 4.18 11.54 -3.11
C SER A 123 3.43 10.88 -1.93
N PHE A 124 3.24 11.63 -0.85
CA PHE A 124 2.35 11.20 0.24
C PHE A 124 0.92 10.95 -0.29
N LYS A 125 0.46 11.79 -1.23
CA LYS A 125 -0.84 11.63 -1.88
C LYS A 125 -0.92 10.31 -2.66
N ASP A 126 0.13 9.98 -3.41
CA ASP A 126 0.18 8.75 -4.20
C ASP A 126 0.18 7.52 -3.30
N ALA A 127 1.01 7.51 -2.24
CA ALA A 127 1.06 6.44 -1.26
C ALA A 127 -0.29 6.23 -0.54
N LEU A 128 -1.00 7.33 -0.21
CA LEU A 128 -2.31 7.26 0.42
C LEU A 128 -3.38 6.71 -0.54
N LEU A 129 -3.45 7.22 -1.77
CA LEU A 129 -4.39 6.74 -2.80
C LEU A 129 -4.12 5.27 -3.14
N ARG A 130 -2.85 4.87 -3.17
CA ARG A 130 -2.41 3.49 -3.39
C ARG A 130 -2.82 2.58 -2.22
N SER A 131 -2.74 3.08 -0.99
CA SER A 131 -3.21 2.34 0.19
C SER A 131 -4.73 2.23 0.22
N LEU A 132 -5.46 3.28 -0.18
CA LEU A 132 -6.93 3.27 -0.29
C LEU A 132 -7.42 2.33 -1.39
N SER A 133 -6.79 2.32 -2.55
CA SER A 133 -7.16 1.44 -3.66
C SER A 133 -6.97 -0.04 -3.34
N ARG A 134 -6.06 -0.39 -2.43
CA ARG A 134 -5.93 -1.76 -1.91
C ARG A 134 -7.03 -2.20 -0.95
N LEU A 135 -7.84 -1.28 -0.42
CA LEU A 135 -9.03 -1.61 0.37
C LEU A 135 -10.20 -2.09 -0.49
N VAL A 136 -10.12 -1.94 -1.82
CA VAL A 136 -11.17 -2.38 -2.72
C VAL A 136 -11.32 -3.90 -2.64
N PRO A 137 -12.55 -4.41 -2.42
CA PRO A 137 -12.80 -5.84 -2.43
C PRO A 137 -12.29 -6.47 -3.73
N LEU A 138 -11.66 -7.64 -3.63
CA LEU A 138 -11.08 -8.40 -4.75
C LEU A 138 -9.79 -7.83 -5.34
N GLU A 139 -9.18 -6.80 -4.75
CA GLU A 139 -7.89 -6.28 -5.23
C GLU A 139 -6.80 -7.37 -5.30
N MET A 140 -6.81 -8.33 -4.36
CA MET A 140 -5.88 -9.46 -4.37
C MET A 140 -5.92 -10.28 -5.69
N PHE A 141 -7.08 -10.33 -6.35
CA PHE A 141 -7.23 -11.01 -7.64
C PHE A 141 -6.74 -10.16 -8.82
N SER A 142 -6.69 -8.82 -8.67
CA SER A 142 -6.12 -7.94 -9.70
C SER A 142 -4.63 -8.17 -9.92
N GLY A 143 -3.94 -8.77 -8.94
CA GLY A 143 -2.52 -9.09 -8.99
C GLY A 143 -2.12 -10.14 -10.05
N PHE A 144 -3.07 -10.89 -10.62
CA PHE A 144 -2.80 -11.80 -11.74
C PHE A 144 -2.57 -11.07 -13.07
N GLY A 145 -2.94 -9.80 -13.15
CA GLY A 145 -2.67 -8.90 -14.27
C GLY A 145 -1.89 -7.67 -13.82
N VAL A 146 -2.33 -6.49 -14.27
CA VAL A 146 -1.87 -5.22 -13.71
C VAL A 146 -2.70 -4.94 -12.44
N PRO A 147 -2.09 -4.82 -11.25
CA PRO A 147 -2.84 -4.54 -10.04
C PRO A 147 -3.63 -3.25 -10.17
N TRP A 148 -4.88 -3.22 -9.70
CA TRP A 148 -5.73 -2.03 -9.80
C TRP A 148 -5.12 -0.82 -9.09
N HIS A 149 -4.48 -1.06 -7.95
CA HIS A 149 -3.81 0.00 -7.20
C HIS A 149 -2.59 0.56 -7.95
N ASP A 150 -1.90 -0.21 -8.80
CA ASP A 150 -0.84 0.28 -9.69
C ASP A 150 -1.46 1.13 -10.82
N SER A 151 -2.52 0.63 -11.44
CA SER A 151 -3.20 1.27 -12.58
C SER A 151 -3.84 2.60 -12.22
N TRP A 152 -4.57 2.68 -11.10
CA TRP A 152 -5.30 3.88 -10.70
C TRP A 152 -4.42 4.99 -10.13
N THR A 153 -3.20 4.64 -9.70
CA THR A 153 -2.28 5.61 -9.10
C THR A 153 -1.07 5.91 -9.98
N HIS A 154 -1.01 5.34 -11.20
CA HIS A 154 0.12 5.48 -12.11
C HIS A 154 1.46 5.16 -11.44
N THR A 155 1.50 4.02 -10.75
CA THR A 155 2.69 3.55 -10.03
C THR A 155 3.05 2.13 -10.42
N MET A 156 4.33 1.79 -10.26
CA MET A 156 4.89 0.49 -10.60
C MET A 156 5.83 -0.02 -9.51
N VAL A 157 6.01 -1.34 -9.45
CA VAL A 157 6.94 -1.99 -8.52
C VAL A 157 8.15 -2.47 -9.28
N VAL A 158 9.32 -1.96 -8.90
CA VAL A 158 10.59 -2.19 -9.57
C VAL A 158 11.53 -2.98 -8.67
N LYS A 159 12.38 -3.79 -9.29
CA LYS A 159 13.53 -4.39 -8.61
C LYS A 159 14.57 -3.30 -8.33
N LYS A 160 15.20 -3.40 -7.17
CA LYS A 160 16.39 -2.61 -6.83
C LYS A 160 17.61 -3.12 -7.59
#